data_AF-A0A922X9P2-F1
#
_entry.id   AF-A0A922X9P2-F1
#
_cell.length_a   1.000
_cell.length_b   1.000
_cell.length_c   1.000
_cell.angle_alpha   90.00
_cell.angle_beta   90.00
_cell.angle_gamma   90.00
#
_symmetry.space_group_name_H-M   'P 1'
#
loop_
_entity.id
_entity.type
_entity.pdbx_description
1 polymer ?
#
loop_
_entity_poly.entity_id
_entity_poly.type
_entity_poly.pdbx_seq_one_letter_code
_entity_poly.pdbx_strand_id
1 'polypeptide(L)'
;MPPNPPASFAPSGPCDPPDPFGPPPRNVADARALIGAIEARLAARGLVLRPPPPEPTACCGRGCSGCVWQGYYAALLGWRDAARNLLFVKTGD
;
A
#
# COMPACT_ATOMS: atom_id res chain seq x y z
N MET A 1 14.98 -33.12 18.90
CA MET A 1 14.72 -32.26 17.72
C MET A 1 13.31 -31.70 17.85
N PRO A 2 13.15 -30.40 18.16
CA PRO A 2 11.83 -29.77 18.18
C PRO A 2 11.38 -29.41 16.75
N PRO A 3 10.09 -29.50 16.39
CA PRO A 3 9.58 -28.80 15.22
C PRO A 3 9.45 -27.30 15.55
N ASN A 4 10.11 -26.50 14.72
CA ASN A 4 10.07 -25.05 14.69
C ASN A 4 8.63 -24.56 14.46
N PRO A 5 8.05 -23.65 15.27
CA PRO A 5 6.77 -23.04 14.90
C PRO A 5 6.97 -22.13 13.67
N PRO A 6 6.00 -22.06 12.72
CA PRO A 6 6.06 -21.05 11.67
C PRO A 6 6.00 -19.66 12.33
N ALA A 7 6.90 -18.78 11.92
CA ALA A 7 7.00 -17.40 12.38
C ALA A 7 5.61 -16.78 12.47
N SER A 8 5.15 -16.60 13.72
CA SER A 8 3.98 -15.81 14.04
C SER A 8 4.12 -14.46 13.34
N PHE A 9 3.16 -14.13 12.47
CA PHE A 9 2.85 -12.77 12.08
C PHE A 9 2.65 -11.96 13.36
N ALA A 10 3.71 -11.34 13.87
CA ALA A 10 3.59 -10.38 14.94
C ALA A 10 2.91 -9.13 14.36
N PRO A 11 1.76 -8.66 14.90
CA PRO A 11 1.33 -7.31 14.63
C PRO A 11 2.32 -6.38 15.34
N SER A 12 3.22 -5.75 14.57
CA SER A 12 4.05 -4.65 15.03
C SER A 12 3.17 -3.63 15.74
N GLY A 13 3.62 -3.15 16.91
CA GLY A 13 2.86 -2.21 17.76
C GLY A 13 2.51 -0.88 17.07
N PRO A 14 1.75 0.00 17.76
CA PRO A 14 1.17 1.23 17.19
C PRO A 14 2.18 2.32 16.76
N CYS A 15 3.50 2.06 16.86
CA CYS A 15 4.56 3.00 16.48
C CYS A 15 5.33 2.57 15.22
N ASP A 16 5.06 1.40 14.65
CA ASP A 16 5.62 1.02 13.36
C ASP A 16 4.72 1.57 12.24
N PRO A 17 5.24 2.34 11.28
CA PRO A 17 4.43 2.77 10.15
C PRO A 17 3.87 1.51 9.48
N PRO A 18 2.54 1.43 9.25
CA PRO A 18 1.93 0.24 8.68
C PRO A 18 2.68 -0.13 7.40
N ASP A 19 3.09 -1.39 7.28
CA ASP A 19 3.82 -1.86 6.12
C ASP A 19 3.05 -1.46 4.85
N PRO A 20 3.60 -0.56 4.01
CA PRO A 20 2.90 -0.10 2.82
C PRO A 20 2.68 -1.22 1.80
N PHE A 21 3.39 -2.34 1.94
CA PHE A 21 3.26 -3.51 1.06
C PHE A 21 2.41 -4.62 1.66
N GLY A 22 1.73 -4.34 2.78
CA GLY A 22 1.05 -5.33 3.59
C GLY A 22 -0.34 -5.69 3.06
N PRO A 23 -1.32 -5.95 3.93
CA PRO A 23 -2.67 -6.32 3.50
C PRO A 23 -3.30 -5.22 2.64
N PRO A 24 -4.19 -5.58 1.69
CA PRO A 24 -4.84 -4.60 0.84
C PRO A 24 -5.67 -3.60 1.69
N PRO A 25 -5.64 -2.30 1.34
CA PRO A 25 -6.39 -1.29 2.08
C PRO A 25 -7.89 -1.59 2.01
N ARG A 26 -8.54 -1.60 3.18
CA ARG A 26 -9.98 -1.87 3.32
C ARG A 26 -10.81 -0.60 3.45
N ASN A 27 -10.16 0.52 3.72
CA ASN A 27 -10.76 1.84 3.85
C ASN A 27 -9.84 2.91 3.26
N VAL A 28 -10.37 4.13 3.17
CA VAL A 28 -9.68 5.29 2.59
C VAL A 28 -8.50 5.74 3.46
N ALA A 29 -8.61 5.63 4.78
CA ALA A 29 -7.54 6.03 5.70
C ALA A 29 -6.30 5.13 5.54
N ASP A 30 -6.48 3.81 5.44
CA ASP A 30 -5.43 2.84 5.14
C ASP A 30 -4.80 3.13 3.77
N ALA A 31 -5.62 3.43 2.75
CA ALA A 31 -5.11 3.77 1.43
C ALA A 31 -4.22 5.02 1.46
N ARG A 32 -4.64 6.09 2.16
CA ARG A 32 -3.83 7.31 2.32
C ARG A 32 -2.55 7.06 3.10
N ALA A 33 -2.62 6.29 4.19
CA ALA A 33 -1.45 5.95 4.99
C ALA A 33 -0.42 5.17 4.15
N LEU A 34 -0.89 4.20 3.36
CA LEU A 34 -0.08 3.42 2.45
C LEU A 34 0.60 4.30 1.38
N ILE A 35 -0.14 5.21 0.75
CA ILE A 35 0.41 6.14 -0.24
C ILE A 35 1.54 6.98 0.38
N GLY A 36 1.27 7.62 1.52
CA GLY A 36 2.25 8.46 2.20
C GLY A 36 3.52 7.70 2.60
N ALA A 37 3.38 6.47 3.08
CA ALA A 37 4.52 5.62 3.43
C ALA A 37 5.37 5.23 2.20
N ILE A 38 4.74 4.92 1.06
CA ILE A 38 5.45 4.62 -0.19
C ILE A 38 6.16 5.86 -0.73
N GLU A 39 5.48 7.00 -0.78
CA GLU A 39 6.06 8.26 -1.24
C GLU A 39 7.26 8.68 -0.39
N ALA A 40 7.15 8.57 0.94
CA ALA A 40 8.27 8.83 1.85
C ALA A 40 9.47 7.92 1.54
N ARG A 41 9.24 6.64 1.24
CA ARG A 41 10.31 5.67 0.96
C ARG A 41 10.94 5.88 -0.43
N LEU A 42 10.15 6.28 -1.41
CA LEU A 42 10.65 6.68 -2.73
C LEU A 42 11.47 7.97 -2.65
N ALA A 43 10.95 8.98 -1.94
CA ALA A 43 11.62 10.26 -1.74
C ALA A 43 12.96 10.10 -1.00
N ALA A 44 13.00 9.26 0.05
CA ALA A 44 14.23 8.94 0.78
C ALA A 44 15.32 8.31 -0.11
N ARG A 45 14.94 7.70 -1.24
CA ARG A 45 15.84 7.09 -2.22
C ARG A 45 15.98 7.89 -3.51
N GLY A 46 15.39 9.09 -3.57
CA GLY A 46 15.36 9.93 -4.78
C GLY A 46 14.76 9.22 -5.99
N LEU A 47 13.73 8.41 -5.77
CA LEU A 47 13.02 7.67 -6.81
C LEU A 47 11.76 8.42 -7.22
N VAL A 48 11.57 8.57 -8.53
CA VAL A 48 10.36 9.17 -9.10
C VAL A 48 9.48 8.04 -9.63
N LEU A 49 8.30 7.89 -9.04
CA LEU A 49 7.24 7.01 -9.52
C LEU A 49 6.09 7.87 -10.08
N ARG A 50 5.23 7.26 -10.92
CA ARG A 50 3.96 7.88 -11.32
C ARG A 50 3.22 8.41 -10.08
N PRO A 51 2.54 9.57 -10.13
CA PRO A 51 1.68 10.01 -9.04
C PRO A 51 0.63 8.94 -8.67
N PRO A 52 0.28 8.81 -7.37
CA PRO A 52 -0.78 7.91 -6.92
C PRO A 52 -2.11 8.25 -7.59
N PRO A 53 -3.03 7.28 -7.75
CA PRO A 53 -4.36 7.54 -8.30
C PRO A 53 -5.07 8.61 -7.46
N PRO A 54 -5.75 9.59 -8.08
CA PRO A 54 -6.49 10.61 -7.33
C PRO A 54 -7.65 9.96 -6.59
N GLU A 55 -7.86 10.41 -5.36
CA GLU A 55 -8.91 9.87 -4.51
C GLU A 55 -10.28 10.24 -5.07
N PRO A 56 -11.18 9.25 -5.29
CA PRO A 56 -12.48 9.55 -5.87
C PRO A 56 -13.34 10.35 -4.89
N THR A 57 -13.75 11.55 -5.29
CA THR A 57 -14.53 12.48 -4.46
C THR A 57 -16.02 12.12 -4.35
N ALA A 58 -16.51 11.17 -5.14
CA ALA A 58 -17.93 10.81 -5.17
C ALA A 58 -18.14 9.31 -4.88
N CYS A 59 -18.59 9.01 -3.66
CA CYS A 59 -19.32 7.78 -3.41
C CYS A 59 -20.71 7.95 -4.06
N CYS A 60 -21.01 7.25 -5.15
CA CYS A 60 -22.21 7.49 -5.97
C CYS A 60 -23.57 7.22 -5.26
N GLY A 61 -23.59 7.02 -3.93
CA GLY A 61 -24.80 6.96 -3.10
C GLY A 61 -25.74 5.78 -3.38
N ARG A 62 -25.49 5.00 -4.43
CA ARG A 62 -26.38 3.94 -4.93
C ARG A 62 -26.08 2.54 -4.38
N GLY A 63 -25.17 2.46 -3.41
CA GLY A 63 -24.79 1.21 -2.72
C GLY A 63 -23.34 0.81 -2.97
N CYS A 64 -22.75 0.18 -1.96
CA CYS A 64 -21.35 -0.26 -1.93
C CYS A 64 -21.00 -1.29 -3.02
N SER A 65 -21.98 -1.85 -3.74
CA SER A 65 -21.83 -2.97 -4.67
C SER A 65 -21.22 -2.60 -6.03
N GLY A 66 -21.01 -1.31 -6.32
CA GLY A 66 -20.38 -0.81 -7.56
C GLY A 66 -19.55 0.46 -7.34
N CYS A 67 -18.96 0.61 -6.16
CA CYS A 67 -18.30 1.83 -5.73
C CYS A 67 -17.01 2.08 -6.53
N VAL A 68 -16.79 3.33 -6.94
CA VAL A 68 -15.54 3.84 -7.54
C VAL A 68 -14.29 3.44 -6.74
N TRP A 69 -14.47 3.19 -5.44
CA TRP A 69 -13.47 2.63 -4.54
C TRP A 69 -12.89 1.29 -5.02
N GLN A 70 -13.66 0.39 -5.63
CA GLN A 70 -13.10 -0.87 -6.16
C GLN A 70 -12.07 -0.62 -7.27
N GLY A 71 -12.40 0.27 -8.22
CA GLY A 71 -11.47 0.65 -9.29
C GLY A 71 -10.26 1.40 -8.73
N TYR A 72 -10.48 2.26 -7.74
CA TYR A 72 -9.41 2.96 -7.03
C TYR A 72 -8.48 2.00 -6.30
N TYR A 73 -8.99 1.04 -5.52
CA TYR A 73 -8.18 0.06 -4.81
C TYR A 73 -7.40 -0.84 -5.78
N ALA A 74 -8.00 -1.27 -6.89
CA ALA A 74 -7.30 -2.04 -7.92
C ALA A 74 -6.15 -1.24 -8.55
N ALA A 75 -6.39 0.03 -8.91
CA ALA A 75 -5.36 0.91 -9.43
C ALA A 75 -4.25 1.19 -8.40
N LEU A 76 -4.63 1.34 -7.13
CA LEU A 76 -3.70 1.59 -6.04
C LEU A 76 -2.80 0.38 -5.77
N LEU A 77 -3.34 -0.84 -5.82
CA LEU A 77 -2.55 -2.06 -5.72
C LEU A 77 -1.53 -2.17 -6.85
N GLY A 78 -1.93 -1.90 -8.10
CA GLY A 78 -1.00 -1.87 -9.23
C GLY A 78 0.09 -0.81 -9.09
N TRP A 79 -0.25 0.37 -8.58
CA TRP A 79 0.73 1.43 -8.28
C TRP A 79 1.72 1.02 -7.18
N ARG A 80 1.22 0.41 -6.11
CA ARG A 80 2.03 -0.13 -5.01
C ARG A 80 3.02 -1.18 -5.51
N ASP A 81 2.59 -2.11 -6.36
CA ASP A 81 3.48 -3.14 -6.92
C ASP A 81 4.56 -2.53 -7.83
N ALA A 82 4.23 -1.48 -8.60
CA ALA A 82 5.24 -0.72 -9.36
C ALA A 82 6.26 -0.02 -8.44
N ALA A 83 5.82 0.57 -7.34
CA ALA A 83 6.69 1.18 -6.33
C ALA A 83 7.63 0.16 -5.70
N ARG A 84 7.08 -1.01 -5.33
CA ARG A 84 7.85 -2.14 -4.82
C ARG A 84 8.92 -2.51 -5.83
N ASN A 85 8.55 -2.77 -7.07
CA ASN A 85 9.51 -3.16 -8.10
C ASN A 85 10.63 -2.11 -8.28
N LEU A 86 10.31 -0.82 -8.33
CA LEU A 86 11.32 0.25 -8.39
C LEU A 86 12.27 0.25 -7.19
N LEU A 87 11.72 0.10 -5.98
CA LEU A 87 12.52 0.03 -4.76
C LEU A 87 13.43 -1.20 -4.76
N PHE A 88 12.93 -2.36 -5.19
CA PHE A 88 13.72 -3.59 -5.24
C PHE A 88 14.82 -3.51 -6.31
N VAL A 89 14.51 -3.04 -7.52
CA VAL A 89 15.49 -2.89 -8.63
C VAL A 89 16.67 -2.00 -8.22
N LYS A 90 16.41 -0.88 -7.53
CA LYS A 90 17.48 0.06 -7.13
C LYS A 90 18.24 -0.35 -5.87
N THR A 91 17.95 -1.52 -5.28
CA THR A 91 18.70 -2.04 -4.11
C THR A 91 19.82 -3.00 -4.52
N GLY A 92 19.84 -3.46 -5.77
CA GLY A 92 20.79 -4.46 -6.26
C GLY A 92 21.99 -3.92 -7.05
N ASP A 93 22.31 -2.64 -6.92
CA ASP A 93 23.50 -2.01 -7.54
C ASP A 93 24.59 -1.78 -6.49
#